data_AF-A0A9N8H273-F1
#
_entry.id   AF-A0A9N8H273-F1
#
_cell.length_a   1.000
_cell.length_b   1.000
_cell.length_c   1.000
_cell.angle_alpha   90.00
_cell.angle_beta   90.00
_cell.angle_gamma   90.00
#
_symmetry.space_group_name_H-M   'P 1'
#
loop_
_entity.id
_entity.type
_entity.pdbx_description
1 polymer ?
#
loop_
_entity_poly.entity_id
_entity_poly.type
_entity_poly.pdbx_seq_one_letter_code
_entity_poly.pdbx_strand_id
1 'polypeptide(L)'
;MTLHRFYLLLIASSVSSSLPPGVHSQAVRGKASMAVEVDDATMNMVQYELDDPKCFETTDELRDAVAQYKSSKQFDPELASKYGWPIGQWCVSNIADFSNLFVKHRYFDEPLDRWDMSQATDLSGMFQNCHWFNHPLNDWDVSSVTSTSRLFASARAFNQPLDHWKTDRVRDMSYMFLHAFSFDQNIQSWNIGAVKNMEGMFRDARSFDDANLQWDVSRVENTKMMVSSIPGVSLNLRGAPQQQTVIATMNG
;
A
#
# COMPACT_ATOMS: atom_id res chain seq x y z
N MET A 1 9.55 -23.07 -23.92
CA MET A 1 9.20 -22.06 -22.90
C MET A 1 10.41 -21.17 -22.73
N THR A 2 10.42 -20.03 -23.41
CA THR A 2 11.52 -19.08 -23.35
C THR A 2 11.28 -18.22 -22.10
N LEU A 3 12.13 -18.39 -21.08
CA LEU A 3 12.20 -17.43 -19.98
C LEU A 3 12.66 -16.12 -20.60
N HIS A 4 11.94 -15.02 -20.41
CA HIS A 4 12.39 -13.68 -20.76
C HIS A 4 12.88 -13.03 -19.46
N ARG A 5 14.13 -12.57 -19.42
CA ARG A 5 14.65 -11.75 -18.30
C ARG A 5 14.46 -10.26 -18.60
N PHE A 6 13.60 -9.60 -17.83
CA PHE A 6 13.40 -8.16 -17.89
C PHE A 6 14.49 -7.42 -17.09
N TYR A 7 15.13 -6.42 -17.70
CA TYR A 7 16.05 -5.49 -17.03
C TYR A 7 15.51 -4.06 -17.18
N LEU A 8 15.00 -3.47 -16.10
CA LEU A 8 14.62 -2.06 -16.06
C LEU A 8 15.86 -1.20 -15.76
N LEU A 9 16.34 -0.46 -16.75
CA LEU A 9 17.38 0.57 -16.57
C LEU A 9 16.72 1.95 -16.45
N LEU A 10 16.67 2.50 -15.25
CA LEU A 10 16.37 3.93 -15.03
C LEU A 10 17.58 4.75 -15.51
N ILE A 11 17.56 5.23 -16.75
CA ILE A 11 18.65 6.08 -17.26
C ILE A 11 18.36 7.54 -16.91
N ALA A 12 18.68 7.93 -15.68
CA ALA A 12 18.89 9.34 -15.35
C ALA A 12 20.18 9.80 -16.07
N SER A 13 20.03 10.41 -17.24
CA SER A 13 21.00 11.32 -17.90
C SER A 13 22.49 11.00 -17.73
N SER A 14 22.94 9.76 -17.99
CA SER A 14 24.25 9.43 -18.57
C SER A 14 24.41 7.91 -18.63
N VAL A 15 24.66 7.39 -19.83
CA VAL A 15 24.84 5.96 -20.09
C VAL A 15 26.13 5.47 -19.44
N SER A 16 26.04 4.56 -18.47
CA SER A 16 27.01 3.48 -18.22
C SER A 16 26.66 2.72 -16.92
N SER A 17 25.72 1.78 -16.98
CA SER A 17 25.68 0.69 -15.99
C SER A 17 25.45 -0.64 -16.70
N SER A 18 26.57 -1.33 -16.92
CA SER A 18 26.74 -2.77 -17.19
C SER A 18 25.67 -3.45 -18.05
N LEU A 19 25.80 -3.33 -19.38
CA LEU A 19 25.17 -4.26 -20.30
C LEU A 19 25.80 -5.66 -20.14
N PRO A 20 25.02 -6.76 -20.23
CA PRO A 20 25.56 -8.11 -20.33
C PRO A 20 26.52 -8.24 -21.55
N PRO A 21 27.51 -9.13 -21.51
CA PRO A 21 28.41 -9.36 -22.64
C PRO A 21 27.64 -9.77 -23.90
N GLY A 22 27.84 -9.06 -25.01
CA GLY A 22 27.23 -9.36 -26.31
C GLY A 22 26.01 -8.51 -26.70
N VAL A 23 25.57 -7.59 -25.83
CA VAL A 23 24.41 -6.72 -26.08
C VAL A 23 24.84 -5.40 -26.72
N HIS A 24 24.29 -5.08 -27.89
CA HIS A 24 24.59 -3.84 -28.63
C HIS A 24 23.50 -2.77 -28.41
N SER A 25 23.84 -1.64 -27.78
CA SER A 25 22.93 -0.49 -27.63
C SER A 25 23.16 0.57 -28.72
N GLN A 26 22.08 1.07 -29.34
CA GLN A 26 22.11 2.38 -29.99
C GLN A 26 21.69 3.44 -28.96
N ALA A 27 22.46 4.53 -28.85
CA ALA A 27 22.19 5.62 -27.93
C ALA A 27 21.32 6.67 -28.60
N VAL A 28 20.11 6.90 -28.10
CA VAL A 28 19.26 8.04 -28.48
C VAL A 28 19.33 9.07 -27.35
N ARG A 29 19.75 10.30 -27.67
CA ARG A 29 19.67 11.46 -26.78
C ARG A 29 18.24 12.01 -26.82
N GLY A 30 17.58 12.17 -25.68
CA GLY A 30 16.55 13.23 -25.58
C GLY A 30 15.33 13.06 -24.66
N LYS A 31 15.01 11.90 -24.10
CA LYS A 31 13.84 11.74 -23.19
C LYS A 31 14.17 10.86 -21.97
N ALA A 32 13.47 11.10 -20.87
CA ALA A 32 13.83 10.67 -19.51
C ALA A 32 13.48 9.21 -19.16
N SER A 33 12.66 8.51 -19.96
CA SER A 33 12.20 7.15 -19.65
C SER A 33 12.28 6.22 -20.88
N MET A 34 13.06 5.15 -20.75
CA MET A 34 13.12 4.04 -21.73
C MET A 34 12.86 2.71 -21.03
N ALA A 35 12.00 1.87 -21.60
CA ALA A 35 11.91 0.47 -21.22
C ALA A 35 12.75 -0.37 -22.19
N VAL A 36 13.46 -1.37 -21.66
CA VAL A 36 14.29 -2.29 -22.45
C VAL A 36 13.80 -3.71 -22.20
N GLU A 37 13.37 -4.37 -23.27
CA GLU A 37 13.14 -5.82 -23.25
C GLU A 37 14.32 -6.50 -23.95
N VAL A 38 14.85 -7.56 -23.32
CA VAL A 38 15.89 -8.41 -23.94
C VAL A 38 15.21 -9.68 -24.40
N ASP A 39 15.17 -9.89 -25.70
CA ASP A 39 14.75 -11.17 -26.27
C ASP A 39 15.90 -12.18 -26.07
N ASP A 40 15.72 -13.10 -25.12
CA ASP A 40 16.72 -14.13 -24.80
C ASP A 40 17.03 -15.08 -25.97
N ALA A 41 16.17 -15.15 -27.01
CA ALA A 41 16.40 -15.96 -28.21
C ALA A 41 17.20 -15.23 -29.28
N THR A 42 17.04 -13.91 -29.42
CA THR A 42 17.73 -13.13 -30.46
C THR A 42 18.84 -12.23 -29.93
N MET A 43 18.99 -12.12 -28.59
CA MET A 43 19.86 -11.13 -27.92
C MET A 43 19.60 -9.70 -28.38
N ASN A 44 18.41 -9.43 -28.94
CA ASN A 44 18.02 -8.10 -29.34
C ASN A 44 17.41 -7.34 -28.16
N MET A 45 17.78 -6.08 -28.06
CA MET A 45 17.09 -5.13 -27.19
C MET A 45 16.00 -4.44 -27.97
N VAL A 46 14.76 -4.55 -27.49
CA VAL A 46 13.67 -3.68 -27.92
C VAL A 46 13.64 -2.49 -26.98
N GLN A 47 13.89 -1.30 -27.52
CA GLN A 47 13.80 -0.04 -26.78
C GLN A 47 12.42 0.59 -27.05
N TYR A 48 11.73 0.95 -25.97
CA TYR A 48 10.49 1.72 -26.04
C TYR A 48 10.79 3.15 -25.58
N GLU A 49 10.60 4.13 -26.47
CA GLU A 49 10.51 5.53 -26.08
C GLU A 49 9.16 5.73 -25.38
N LEU A 50 9.18 6.06 -24.09
CA LEU A 50 7.97 6.33 -23.33
C LEU A 50 7.79 7.85 -23.22
N ASP A 51 6.60 8.33 -23.55
CA ASP A 51 6.20 9.69 -23.19
C ASP A 51 6.04 9.82 -21.66
N ASP A 52 6.00 11.05 -21.16
CA ASP A 52 5.78 11.28 -19.73
C ASP A 52 4.48 10.60 -19.29
N PRO A 53 4.51 9.74 -18.24
CA PRO A 53 3.35 8.95 -17.85
C PRO A 53 2.15 9.85 -17.55
N LYS A 54 1.01 9.54 -18.17
CA LYS A 54 -0.22 10.29 -17.92
C LYS A 54 -0.66 10.05 -16.47
N CYS A 55 -0.98 11.13 -15.76
CA CYS A 55 -1.65 11.02 -14.47
C CYS A 55 -3.09 10.51 -14.65
N PHE A 56 -3.54 9.68 -13.71
CA PHE A 56 -4.93 9.26 -13.64
C PHE A 56 -5.81 10.44 -13.24
N GLU A 57 -6.87 10.70 -14.00
CA GLU A 57 -7.78 11.83 -13.72
C GLU A 57 -9.04 11.39 -12.95
N THR A 58 -9.37 10.09 -13.01
CA THR A 58 -10.53 9.53 -12.32
C THR A 58 -10.19 8.20 -11.67
N THR A 59 -10.89 7.89 -10.57
CA THR A 59 -10.74 6.59 -9.91
C THR A 59 -11.13 5.43 -10.82
N ASP A 60 -12.09 5.62 -11.73
CA ASP A 60 -12.50 4.57 -12.67
C ASP A 60 -11.38 4.26 -13.68
N GLU A 61 -10.68 5.29 -14.19
CA GLU A 61 -9.50 5.10 -15.05
C GLU A 61 -8.41 4.30 -14.33
N LEU A 62 -8.16 4.60 -13.05
CA LEU A 62 -7.20 3.87 -12.22
C LEU A 62 -7.65 2.42 -11.98
N ARG A 63 -8.92 2.19 -11.66
CA ARG A 63 -9.48 0.85 -11.43
C ARG A 63 -9.38 -0.02 -12.69
N ASP A 64 -9.66 0.53 -13.86
CA ASP A 64 -9.53 -0.18 -15.14
C ASP A 64 -8.07 -0.55 -15.44
N ALA A 65 -7.14 0.39 -15.26
CA ALA A 65 -5.71 0.11 -15.43
C ALA A 65 -5.21 -0.95 -14.45
N VAL A 66 -5.62 -0.88 -13.17
CA VAL A 66 -5.30 -1.91 -12.17
C VAL A 66 -5.89 -3.26 -12.56
N ALA A 67 -7.13 -3.31 -13.08
CA ALA A 67 -7.73 -4.56 -13.53
C ALA A 67 -6.94 -5.19 -14.69
N GLN A 68 -6.49 -4.36 -15.64
CA GLN A 68 -5.61 -4.79 -16.73
C GLN A 68 -4.26 -5.30 -16.19
N TYR A 69 -3.61 -4.54 -15.30
CA TYR A 69 -2.32 -4.93 -14.68
C TYR A 69 -2.42 -6.27 -13.95
N LYS A 70 -3.50 -6.50 -13.20
CA LYS A 70 -3.72 -7.78 -12.49
C LYS A 70 -3.95 -8.97 -13.44
N SER A 71 -4.44 -8.70 -14.64
CA SER A 71 -4.68 -9.73 -15.66
C SER A 71 -3.43 -10.06 -16.46
N SER A 72 -2.52 -9.08 -16.61
CA SER A 72 -1.24 -9.28 -17.29
C SER A 72 -0.28 -9.99 -16.34
N LYS A 73 0.13 -11.21 -16.71
CA LYS A 73 1.10 -11.98 -15.91
C LYS A 73 2.54 -11.46 -16.07
N GLN A 74 2.75 -10.47 -16.93
CA GLN A 74 4.03 -9.93 -17.41
C GLN A 74 3.84 -8.47 -17.91
N PHE A 75 4.92 -7.84 -18.36
CA PHE A 75 4.96 -6.50 -18.94
C PHE A 75 3.82 -6.28 -19.96
N ASP A 76 3.10 -5.17 -19.80
CA ASP A 76 2.03 -4.73 -20.72
C ASP A 76 2.47 -3.43 -21.40
N PRO A 77 2.81 -3.45 -22.71
CA PRO A 77 3.29 -2.27 -23.42
C PRO A 77 2.22 -1.19 -23.60
N GLU A 78 0.94 -1.56 -23.63
CA GLU A 78 -0.16 -0.60 -23.74
C GLU A 78 -0.32 0.18 -22.44
N LEU A 79 -0.30 -0.51 -21.28
CA LEU A 79 -0.26 0.17 -19.97
C LEU A 79 1.02 0.98 -19.79
N ALA A 80 2.17 0.41 -20.14
CA ALA A 80 3.46 1.06 -19.95
C ALA A 80 3.57 2.36 -20.74
N SER A 81 3.10 2.36 -22.00
CA SER A 81 3.11 3.56 -22.84
C SER A 81 2.15 4.65 -22.35
N LYS A 82 1.08 4.29 -21.64
CA LYS A 82 0.08 5.24 -21.15
C LYS A 82 0.36 5.77 -19.75
N TYR A 83 0.66 4.88 -18.80
CA TYR A 83 0.76 5.19 -17.37
C TYR A 83 2.12 4.85 -16.74
N GLY A 84 3.03 4.26 -17.50
CA GLY A 84 4.32 3.78 -17.01
C GLY A 84 4.26 2.35 -16.46
N TRP A 85 5.45 1.79 -16.17
CA TRP A 85 5.62 0.43 -15.66
C TRP A 85 6.85 0.34 -14.72
N PRO A 86 6.80 -0.43 -13.62
CA PRO A 86 5.64 -1.16 -13.07
C PRO A 86 4.62 -0.20 -12.44
N ILE A 87 3.53 -0.74 -11.86
CA ILE A 87 2.44 0.01 -11.22
C ILE A 87 2.92 1.05 -10.19
N GLY A 88 4.06 0.82 -9.53
CA GLY A 88 4.67 1.79 -8.62
C GLY A 88 5.11 3.11 -9.25
N GLN A 89 5.22 3.20 -10.59
CA GLN A 89 5.57 4.43 -11.31
C GLN A 89 4.35 5.27 -11.72
N TRP A 90 3.14 4.78 -11.45
CA TRP A 90 1.92 5.44 -11.90
C TRP A 90 1.71 6.77 -11.19
N CYS A 91 1.35 7.81 -11.96
CA CYS A 91 0.98 9.10 -11.39
C CYS A 91 -0.47 9.08 -10.91
N VAL A 92 -0.68 9.04 -9.60
CA VAL A 92 -2.00 8.98 -8.95
C VAL A 92 -2.38 10.27 -8.21
N SER A 93 -1.62 11.37 -8.41
CA SER A 93 -1.74 12.61 -7.62
C SER A 93 -3.09 13.30 -7.71
N ASN A 94 -3.92 13.01 -8.73
CA ASN A 94 -5.25 13.59 -8.89
C ASN A 94 -6.37 12.69 -8.32
N ILE A 95 -6.02 11.53 -7.75
CA ILE A 95 -7.00 10.55 -7.28
C ILE A 95 -7.26 10.73 -5.78
N ALA A 96 -8.53 10.85 -5.42
CA ALA A 96 -8.96 10.99 -4.03
C ALA A 96 -9.50 9.69 -3.42
N ASP A 97 -10.08 8.81 -4.23
CA ASP A 97 -10.66 7.53 -3.78
C ASP A 97 -9.80 6.37 -4.29
N PHE A 98 -9.18 5.64 -3.35
CA PHE A 98 -8.43 4.41 -3.61
C PHE A 98 -9.12 3.17 -3.03
N SER A 99 -10.39 3.32 -2.62
CA SER A 99 -11.13 2.27 -1.97
C SER A 99 -11.20 1.03 -2.86
N ASN A 100 -10.94 -0.12 -2.22
CA ASN A 100 -10.98 -1.45 -2.79
C ASN A 100 -10.04 -1.67 -4.01
N LEU A 101 -9.04 -0.82 -4.25
CA LEU A 101 -8.25 -0.88 -5.48
C LEU A 101 -7.57 -2.23 -5.70
N PHE A 102 -7.04 -2.87 -4.65
CA PHE A 102 -6.40 -4.19 -4.71
C PHE A 102 -7.20 -5.29 -4.00
N VAL A 103 -8.48 -5.04 -3.67
CA VAL A 103 -9.30 -5.97 -2.88
C VAL A 103 -9.29 -7.39 -3.48
N LYS A 104 -9.13 -8.40 -2.61
CA LYS A 104 -9.10 -9.83 -2.94
C LYS A 104 -8.00 -10.26 -3.89
N HIS A 105 -7.02 -9.41 -4.17
CA HIS A 105 -5.86 -9.81 -4.95
C HIS A 105 -4.80 -10.47 -4.06
N ARG A 106 -5.01 -11.77 -3.78
CA ARG A 106 -4.26 -12.54 -2.78
C ARG A 106 -2.73 -12.41 -2.87
N TYR A 107 -2.19 -12.31 -4.08
CA TYR A 107 -0.76 -12.31 -4.37
C TYR A 107 -0.22 -10.93 -4.77
N PHE A 108 -1.00 -9.86 -4.59
CA PHE A 108 -0.51 -8.50 -4.81
C PHE A 108 0.63 -8.21 -3.83
N ASP A 109 1.80 -7.83 -4.36
CA ASP A 109 3.00 -7.51 -3.59
C ASP A 109 3.91 -6.58 -4.40
N GLU A 110 3.34 -5.49 -4.92
CA GLU A 110 4.06 -4.50 -5.72
C GLU A 110 4.47 -3.30 -4.84
N PRO A 111 5.64 -2.68 -5.08
CA PRO A 111 6.04 -1.46 -4.39
C PRO A 111 5.17 -0.27 -4.85
N LEU A 112 4.66 0.50 -3.89
CA LEU A 112 3.80 1.67 -4.10
C LEU A 112 4.32 2.92 -3.37
N ASP A 113 5.57 2.87 -2.87
CA ASP A 113 6.22 3.92 -2.08
C ASP A 113 6.30 5.27 -2.80
N ARG A 114 6.28 5.25 -4.15
CA ARG A 114 6.37 6.46 -4.99
C ARG A 114 5.03 7.13 -5.30
N TRP A 115 3.93 6.54 -4.88
CA TRP A 115 2.62 7.13 -5.13
C TRP A 115 2.44 8.41 -4.31
N ASP A 116 2.05 9.50 -4.97
CA ASP A 116 1.65 10.74 -4.31
C ASP A 116 0.23 10.58 -3.75
N MET A 117 0.15 10.38 -2.43
CA MET A 117 -1.12 10.16 -1.71
C MET A 117 -1.71 11.45 -1.13
N SER A 118 -1.14 12.63 -1.43
CA SER A 118 -1.54 13.90 -0.78
C SER A 118 -3.01 14.29 -1.01
N GLN A 119 -3.62 13.82 -2.10
CA GLN A 119 -5.05 14.00 -2.40
C GLN A 119 -5.95 12.85 -1.91
N ALA A 120 -5.38 11.76 -1.39
CA ALA A 120 -6.15 10.61 -0.95
C ALA A 120 -7.08 10.97 0.23
N THR A 121 -8.34 10.60 0.11
CA THR A 121 -9.39 10.82 1.11
C THR A 121 -10.01 9.52 1.63
N ASP A 122 -9.98 8.46 0.81
CA ASP A 122 -10.51 7.13 1.16
C ASP A 122 -9.55 6.01 0.73
N LEU A 123 -9.07 5.25 1.72
CA LEU A 123 -8.23 4.06 1.52
C LEU A 123 -9.00 2.75 1.84
N SER A 124 -10.32 2.82 2.01
CA SER A 124 -11.11 1.71 2.55
C SER A 124 -10.93 0.42 1.75
N GLY A 125 -10.50 -0.65 2.41
CA GLY A 125 -10.36 -1.97 1.81
C GLY A 125 -9.32 -2.08 0.70
N MET A 126 -8.46 -1.07 0.48
CA MET A 126 -7.52 -1.04 -0.64
C MET A 126 -6.66 -2.31 -0.73
N PHE A 127 -6.15 -2.82 0.39
CA PHE A 127 -5.37 -4.08 0.46
C PHE A 127 -6.12 -5.23 1.12
N GLN A 128 -7.45 -5.16 1.22
CA GLN A 128 -8.23 -6.19 1.88
C GLN A 128 -8.04 -7.55 1.17
N ASN A 129 -7.64 -8.59 1.92
CA ASN A 129 -7.28 -9.93 1.45
C ASN A 129 -6.06 -9.99 0.51
N CYS A 130 -5.19 -8.98 0.47
CA CYS A 130 -3.86 -9.06 -0.17
C CYS A 130 -2.89 -9.79 0.78
N HIS A 131 -2.97 -11.12 0.83
CA HIS A 131 -2.31 -11.92 1.87
C HIS A 131 -0.78 -11.73 1.93
N TRP A 132 -0.14 -11.45 0.79
CA TRP A 132 1.31 -11.37 0.65
C TRP A 132 1.87 -9.94 0.68
N PHE A 133 1.02 -8.93 0.60
CA PHE A 133 1.46 -7.54 0.52
C PHE A 133 2.25 -7.14 1.78
N ASN A 134 3.50 -6.72 1.60
CA ASN A 134 4.37 -6.28 2.70
C ASN A 134 5.39 -5.20 2.28
N HIS A 135 4.96 -4.22 1.48
CA HIS A 135 5.81 -3.12 1.03
C HIS A 135 5.68 -1.88 1.92
N PRO A 136 6.76 -1.08 2.06
CA PRO A 136 6.76 0.11 2.90
C PRO A 136 5.79 1.17 2.37
N LEU A 137 4.99 1.73 3.29
CA LEU A 137 4.00 2.78 3.00
C LEU A 137 4.16 3.99 3.95
N ASN A 138 5.21 4.02 4.77
CA ASN A 138 5.36 5.01 5.83
C ASN A 138 5.47 6.45 5.27
N ASP A 139 5.99 6.60 4.06
CA ASP A 139 6.18 7.91 3.41
C ASP A 139 4.93 8.43 2.69
N TRP A 140 3.83 7.68 2.69
CA TRP A 140 2.55 8.18 2.16
C TRP A 140 2.02 9.36 2.99
N ASP A 141 1.68 10.45 2.32
CA ASP A 141 0.93 11.54 2.94
C ASP A 141 -0.54 11.16 3.09
N VAL A 142 -0.92 10.69 4.28
CA VAL A 142 -2.32 10.35 4.61
C VAL A 142 -3.07 11.48 5.32
N SER A 143 -2.55 12.72 5.32
CA SER A 143 -3.13 13.83 6.09
C SER A 143 -4.53 14.28 5.61
N SER A 144 -4.92 13.91 4.38
CA SER A 144 -6.25 14.15 3.84
C SER A 144 -7.21 12.96 4.01
N VAL A 145 -6.72 11.81 4.47
CA VAL A 145 -7.50 10.57 4.56
C VAL A 145 -8.52 10.65 5.69
N THR A 146 -9.76 10.29 5.37
CA THR A 146 -10.89 10.25 6.31
C THR A 146 -11.33 8.83 6.65
N SER A 147 -11.03 7.85 5.80
CA SER A 147 -11.35 6.44 6.04
C SER A 147 -10.17 5.53 5.71
N THR A 148 -9.86 4.65 6.67
CA THR A 148 -8.89 3.54 6.53
C THR A 148 -9.57 2.20 6.82
N SER A 149 -10.91 2.17 6.78
CA SER A 149 -11.70 1.00 7.13
C SER A 149 -11.24 -0.22 6.31
N ARG A 150 -10.96 -1.34 6.98
CA ARG A 150 -10.51 -2.59 6.34
C ARG A 150 -9.23 -2.49 5.49
N LEU A 151 -8.45 -1.40 5.55
CA LEU A 151 -7.31 -1.17 4.65
C LEU A 151 -6.38 -2.38 4.53
N PHE A 152 -6.00 -2.97 5.66
CA PHE A 152 -5.14 -4.17 5.76
C PHE A 152 -5.90 -5.40 6.27
N ALA A 153 -7.23 -5.44 6.16
CA ALA A 153 -8.01 -6.58 6.62
C ALA A 153 -7.60 -7.84 5.85
N SER A 154 -7.13 -8.87 6.56
CA SER A 154 -6.54 -10.09 6.01
C SER A 154 -5.28 -9.89 5.16
N ALA A 155 -4.58 -8.76 5.26
CA ALA A 155 -3.23 -8.59 4.71
C ALA A 155 -2.21 -9.29 5.62
N ARG A 156 -2.22 -10.63 5.57
CA ARG A 156 -1.62 -11.49 6.61
C ARG A 156 -0.12 -11.26 6.82
N ALA A 157 0.61 -10.92 5.77
CA ALA A 157 2.05 -10.69 5.79
C ALA A 157 2.45 -9.25 6.15
N PHE A 158 1.51 -8.30 6.14
CA PHE A 158 1.83 -6.89 6.31
C PHE A 158 2.38 -6.61 7.72
N ASN A 159 3.60 -6.08 7.80
CA ASN A 159 4.28 -5.70 9.03
C ASN A 159 5.28 -4.56 8.78
N GLN A 160 4.84 -3.50 8.10
CA GLN A 160 5.67 -2.33 7.79
C GLN A 160 5.34 -1.15 8.70
N PRO A 161 6.33 -0.32 9.07
CA PRO A 161 6.09 0.85 9.91
C PRO A 161 5.12 1.81 9.25
N LEU A 162 4.26 2.43 10.09
CA LEU A 162 3.25 3.41 9.71
C LEU A 162 3.26 4.62 10.68
N ASP A 163 4.34 4.79 11.44
CA ASP A 163 4.46 5.79 12.50
C ASP A 163 4.56 7.24 11.98
N HIS A 164 4.84 7.45 10.69
CA HIS A 164 4.84 8.77 10.03
C HIS A 164 3.44 9.23 9.59
N TRP A 165 2.43 8.37 9.62
CA TRP A 165 1.09 8.70 9.14
C TRP A 165 0.41 9.75 10.00
N LYS A 166 -0.06 10.84 9.37
CA LYS A 166 -0.87 11.89 10.00
C LYS A 166 -2.34 11.51 9.97
N THR A 167 -2.85 10.95 11.06
CA THR A 167 -4.20 10.36 11.13
C THR A 167 -5.26 11.29 11.73
N ASP A 168 -4.97 12.58 11.95
CA ASP A 168 -5.85 13.53 12.67
C ASP A 168 -7.21 13.77 11.99
N ARG A 169 -7.34 13.44 10.70
CA ARG A 169 -8.60 13.53 9.94
C ARG A 169 -9.37 12.22 9.82
N VAL A 170 -8.75 11.09 10.17
CA VAL A 170 -9.35 9.77 10.02
C VAL A 170 -10.54 9.62 10.97
N ARG A 171 -11.69 9.20 10.43
CA ARG A 171 -12.95 9.00 11.14
C ARG A 171 -13.29 7.53 11.31
N ASP A 172 -12.88 6.70 10.36
CA ASP A 172 -13.15 5.25 10.38
C ASP A 172 -11.84 4.45 10.25
N MET A 173 -11.54 3.67 11.30
CA MET A 173 -10.45 2.69 11.39
C MET A 173 -10.99 1.27 11.61
N SER A 174 -12.30 1.05 11.40
CA SER A 174 -12.94 -0.24 11.65
C SER A 174 -12.30 -1.33 10.82
N TYR A 175 -12.00 -2.45 11.47
CA TYR A 175 -11.42 -3.64 10.88
C TYR A 175 -10.09 -3.41 10.13
N MET A 176 -9.40 -2.30 10.33
CA MET A 176 -8.21 -1.92 9.55
C MET A 176 -7.15 -3.03 9.51
N PHE A 177 -6.91 -3.71 10.64
CA PHE A 177 -5.95 -4.81 10.79
C PHE A 177 -6.63 -6.15 11.16
N LEU A 178 -7.93 -6.31 10.86
CA LEU A 178 -8.64 -7.57 11.09
C LEU A 178 -7.90 -8.73 10.40
N HIS A 179 -7.48 -9.76 11.12
CA HIS A 179 -6.66 -10.88 10.61
C HIS A 179 -5.31 -10.48 9.96
N ALA A 180 -4.76 -9.30 10.24
CA ALA A 180 -3.40 -8.94 9.84
C ALA A 180 -2.40 -9.64 10.78
N PHE A 181 -2.22 -10.95 10.58
CA PHE A 181 -1.57 -11.83 11.55
C PHE A 181 -0.14 -11.42 11.94
N SER A 182 0.60 -10.80 11.03
CA SER A 182 2.01 -10.43 11.24
C SER A 182 2.20 -9.00 11.74
N PHE A 183 1.15 -8.18 11.79
CA PHE A 183 1.28 -6.77 12.12
C PHE A 183 1.63 -6.59 13.61
N ASP A 184 2.79 -5.97 13.87
CA ASP A 184 3.36 -5.71 15.19
C ASP A 184 4.21 -4.43 15.15
N GLN A 185 3.62 -3.33 14.68
CA GLN A 185 4.31 -2.06 14.51
C GLN A 185 3.79 -1.01 15.49
N ASN A 186 4.70 -0.15 15.96
CA ASN A 186 4.36 0.97 16.83
C ASN A 186 3.52 2.00 16.07
N ILE A 187 2.34 2.30 16.62
CA ILE A 187 1.37 3.27 16.09
C ILE A 187 0.94 4.29 17.14
N GLN A 188 1.71 4.43 18.22
CA GLN A 188 1.44 5.38 19.30
C GLN A 188 1.39 6.84 18.81
N SER A 189 2.06 7.17 17.71
CA SER A 189 2.08 8.51 17.11
C SER A 189 0.74 8.94 16.49
N TRP A 190 -0.15 8.00 16.21
CA TRP A 190 -1.41 8.30 15.54
C TRP A 190 -2.33 9.16 16.40
N ASN A 191 -2.90 10.20 15.79
CA ASN A 191 -3.90 11.05 16.42
C ASN A 191 -5.30 10.50 16.15
N ILE A 192 -5.87 9.85 17.15
CA ILE A 192 -7.20 9.24 17.06
C ILE A 192 -8.35 10.18 17.50
N GLY A 193 -8.08 11.46 17.77
CA GLY A 193 -9.04 12.39 18.38
C GLY A 193 -10.30 12.66 17.55
N ALA A 194 -10.26 12.37 16.24
CA ALA A 194 -11.38 12.48 15.31
C ALA A 194 -12.07 11.13 15.01
N VAL A 195 -11.47 10.01 15.41
CA VAL A 195 -11.95 8.67 15.07
C VAL A 195 -13.26 8.38 15.77
N LYS A 196 -14.23 7.86 15.02
CA LYS A 196 -15.56 7.48 15.50
C LYS A 196 -15.75 5.97 15.56
N ASN A 197 -15.12 5.23 14.66
CA ASN A 197 -15.28 3.79 14.56
C ASN A 197 -13.93 3.05 14.57
N MET A 198 -13.76 2.16 15.54
CA MET A 198 -12.62 1.24 15.70
C MET A 198 -13.09 -0.21 15.85
N GLU A 199 -14.31 -0.52 15.40
CA GLU A 199 -14.88 -1.86 15.51
C GLU A 199 -13.92 -2.90 14.91
N GLY A 200 -13.53 -3.89 15.71
CA GLY A 200 -12.68 -4.99 15.27
C GLY A 200 -11.33 -4.58 14.67
N MET A 201 -10.80 -3.38 14.95
CA MET A 201 -9.59 -2.84 14.33
C MET A 201 -8.42 -3.83 14.33
N PHE A 202 -8.15 -4.49 15.45
CA PHE A 202 -7.08 -5.48 15.63
C PHE A 202 -7.61 -6.90 15.85
N ARG A 203 -8.89 -7.16 15.60
CA ARG A 203 -9.45 -8.48 15.85
C ARG A 203 -8.63 -9.55 15.11
N ASP A 204 -8.20 -10.58 15.84
CA ASP A 204 -7.33 -11.65 15.33
C ASP A 204 -5.97 -11.18 14.74
N ALA A 205 -5.49 -9.96 15.03
CA ALA A 205 -4.13 -9.51 14.69
C ALA A 205 -3.13 -10.13 15.68
N ARG A 206 -2.82 -11.41 15.48
CA ARG A 206 -2.19 -12.27 16.51
C ARG A 206 -0.81 -11.83 17.01
N SER A 207 -0.06 -11.08 16.22
CA SER A 207 1.27 -10.60 16.62
C SER A 207 1.22 -9.23 17.29
N PHE A 208 0.09 -8.51 17.23
CA PHE A 208 0.00 -7.15 17.72
C PHE A 208 -0.01 -7.11 19.25
N ASP A 209 1.05 -6.54 19.84
CA ASP A 209 1.17 -6.29 21.27
C ASP A 209 1.93 -4.99 21.54
N ASP A 210 1.21 -3.91 21.87
CA ASP A 210 1.81 -2.61 22.15
C ASP A 210 1.38 -2.08 23.52
N ALA A 211 2.13 -2.52 24.55
CA ALA A 211 1.94 -2.06 25.92
C ALA A 211 2.18 -0.55 26.11
N ASN A 212 2.83 0.12 25.14
CA ASN A 212 3.06 1.56 25.16
C ASN A 212 1.94 2.35 24.47
N LEU A 213 0.95 1.67 23.87
CA LEU A 213 -0.19 2.31 23.23
C LEU A 213 -1.09 2.98 24.28
N GLN A 214 -1.06 4.30 24.33
CA GLN A 214 -1.74 5.17 25.31
C GLN A 214 -2.84 6.05 24.69
N TRP A 215 -3.60 5.48 23.77
CA TRP A 215 -4.72 6.14 23.10
C TRP A 215 -5.87 6.47 24.07
N ASP A 216 -6.46 7.65 23.89
CA ASP A 216 -7.71 8.06 24.57
C ASP A 216 -8.90 7.81 23.64
N VAL A 217 -9.64 6.73 23.91
CA VAL A 217 -10.78 6.29 23.12
C VAL A 217 -12.12 6.87 23.62
N SER A 218 -12.11 7.83 24.55
CA SER A 218 -13.34 8.43 25.10
C SER A 218 -14.25 9.09 24.06
N ARG A 219 -13.69 9.49 22.91
CA ARG A 219 -14.42 10.11 21.79
C ARG A 219 -14.83 9.12 20.69
N VAL A 220 -14.41 7.86 20.80
CA VAL A 220 -14.72 6.80 19.84
C VAL A 220 -16.10 6.24 20.17
N GLU A 221 -16.99 6.24 19.17
CA GLU A 221 -18.39 5.83 19.34
C GLU A 221 -18.54 4.30 19.30
N ASN A 222 -17.67 3.60 18.56
CA ASN A 222 -17.71 2.15 18.44
C ASN A 222 -16.31 1.51 18.58
N THR A 223 -16.06 0.87 19.73
CA THR A 223 -14.85 0.09 20.04
C THR A 223 -15.13 -1.42 20.12
N LYS A 224 -16.29 -1.88 19.65
CA LYS A 224 -16.69 -3.28 19.79
C LYS A 224 -15.65 -4.20 19.17
N MET A 225 -15.30 -5.27 19.88
CA MET A 225 -14.40 -6.31 19.40
C MET A 225 -13.01 -5.82 18.95
N MET A 226 -12.60 -4.59 19.31
CA MET A 226 -11.38 -3.93 18.82
C MET A 226 -10.15 -4.83 18.90
N VAL A 227 -9.98 -5.56 20.01
CA VAL A 227 -8.86 -6.50 20.24
C VAL A 227 -9.30 -7.93 20.55
N SER A 228 -10.47 -8.32 20.07
CA SER A 228 -10.95 -9.69 20.27
C SER A 228 -10.06 -10.73 19.60
N SER A 229 -9.96 -11.91 20.20
CA SER A 229 -9.21 -13.06 19.67
C SER A 229 -7.70 -12.84 19.52
N ILE A 230 -7.11 -11.92 20.29
CA ILE A 230 -5.65 -11.79 20.44
C ILE A 230 -5.26 -12.32 21.83
N PRO A 231 -4.63 -13.50 21.95
CA PRO A 231 -4.22 -14.04 23.24
C PRO A 231 -3.12 -13.17 23.89
N GLY A 232 -3.34 -12.71 25.12
CA GLY A 232 -2.31 -12.05 25.92
C GLY A 232 -1.99 -10.60 25.55
N VAL A 233 -2.77 -9.96 24.68
CA VAL A 233 -2.56 -8.56 24.26
C VAL A 233 -2.60 -7.60 25.45
N SER A 234 -1.63 -6.69 25.52
CA SER A 234 -1.58 -5.61 26.51
C SER A 234 -1.71 -4.25 25.82
N LEU A 235 -2.78 -3.49 26.12
CA LEU A 235 -2.97 -2.13 25.61
C LEU A 235 -3.37 -1.19 26.75
N ASN A 236 -2.83 0.03 26.77
CA ASN A 236 -3.16 1.01 27.79
C ASN A 236 -4.17 2.05 27.26
N LEU A 237 -5.42 1.63 27.04
CA LEU A 237 -6.47 2.50 26.48
C LEU A 237 -7.19 3.29 27.59
N ARG A 238 -7.28 4.62 27.42
CA ARG A 238 -8.03 5.51 28.32
C ARG A 238 -9.43 5.77 27.77
N GLY A 239 -10.41 5.99 28.66
CA GLY A 239 -11.74 6.46 28.26
C GLY A 239 -12.68 5.42 27.65
N ALA A 240 -12.33 4.13 27.69
CA ALA A 240 -13.19 3.06 27.20
C ALA A 240 -14.52 2.99 28.01
N PRO A 241 -15.70 2.91 27.36
CA PRO A 241 -16.96 2.73 28.07
C PRO A 241 -16.94 1.44 28.91
N GLN A 242 -17.35 1.52 30.18
CA GLN A 242 -17.29 0.43 31.18
C GLN A 242 -18.08 -0.85 30.85
N GLN A 243 -18.64 -1.00 29.64
CA GLN A 243 -19.42 -2.17 29.21
C GLN A 243 -18.75 -3.01 28.11
N GLN A 244 -17.49 -2.75 27.78
CA GLN A 244 -16.75 -3.57 26.84
C GLN A 244 -15.51 -4.10 27.55
N THR A 245 -15.61 -5.33 28.04
CA THR A 245 -14.52 -6.12 28.60
C THR A 245 -13.38 -6.21 27.60
N VAL A 246 -12.45 -5.27 27.66
CA VAL A 246 -11.12 -5.43 27.10
C VAL A 246 -10.34 -6.12 28.22
N ILE A 247 -9.98 -7.39 28.04
CA ILE A 247 -8.91 -8.00 28.85
C ILE A 247 -7.61 -7.38 28.33
N ALA A 248 -7.44 -6.10 28.61
CA ALA A 248 -6.18 -5.39 28.64
C ALA A 248 -5.88 -5.26 30.13
N THR A 249 -4.69 -5.67 30.54
CA THR A 249 -4.24 -5.51 31.92
C THR A 249 -4.28 -4.03 32.30
N MET A 250 -5.35 -3.61 32.99
CA MET A 250 -5.43 -2.31 33.64
C MET A 250 -4.51 -2.37 34.88
N ASN A 251 -3.30 -1.83 34.77
CA ASN A 251 -2.51 -1.50 35.95
C ASN A 251 -2.98 -0.14 36.46
N GLY A 252 -3.39 -0.10 37.73
CA GLY A 252 -4.04 1.04 38.39
C GLY A 252 -3.12 2.18 38.80
#